data_AF-A0A0W0YH66-F1
#
_entry.id   AF-A0A0W0YH66-F1
#
_cell.length_a   1.000
_cell.length_b   1.000
_cell.length_c   1.000
_cell.angle_alpha   90.00
_cell.angle_beta   90.00
_cell.angle_gamma   90.00
#
_symmetry.space_group_name_H-M   'P 1'
#
loop_
_entity.id
_entity.type
_entity.pdbx_description
1 polymer ?
#
loop_
_entity_poly.entity_id
_entity_poly.type
_entity_poly.pdbx_seq_one_letter_code
_entity_poly.pdbx_strand_id
1 'polypeptide(L)'
;MTFEKTWQPNVQDVETLEKQIKNERVSGGLVDDSNFIKNCAKIGAFLMDEEAVLKQLIELNRKVSEELNKKNLNISDKGAVKVLRSFLEKELAEAGFATGFCQTKGSKGLSNKDFQWILSHGFLFKDSTLRGLTHGEFTHALQWVLIVWQQKATRFLLGANEKEANISDIYKTLGSPDARNMRSIWSLIVDEAQDESVKSRSPEWLSDYIHKNKESLEVLQQLLEKRFKKGQEEGIGHLEGKELRTDRYEVNQERPNILVPKSK
;
A
#
# COMPACT_ATOMS: atom_id res chain seq x y z
N MET A 1 -25.55 19.92 -9.58
CA MET A 1 -24.59 19.04 -8.87
C MET A 1 -23.87 19.92 -7.86
N THR A 2 -24.20 19.78 -6.59
CA THR A 2 -23.45 20.39 -5.49
C THR A 2 -22.11 19.69 -5.38
N PHE A 3 -21.01 20.43 -5.55
CA PHE A 3 -19.68 19.92 -5.23
C PHE A 3 -19.67 19.58 -3.74
N GLU A 4 -19.68 18.28 -3.43
CA GLU A 4 -19.48 17.81 -2.06
C GLU A 4 -18.18 18.41 -1.51
N LYS A 5 -18.19 18.75 -0.22
CA LYS A 5 -16.99 19.24 0.48
C LYS A 5 -15.83 18.30 0.17
N THR A 6 -14.86 18.77 -0.60
CA THR A 6 -13.59 18.08 -0.80
C THR A 6 -13.01 17.79 0.58
N TRP A 7 -12.69 16.53 0.88
CA TRP A 7 -12.00 16.17 2.11
C TRP A 7 -10.81 17.11 2.36
N GLN A 8 -10.68 17.56 3.61
CA GLN A 8 -9.57 18.39 4.08
C GLN A 8 -8.92 17.68 5.27
N PRO A 9 -7.58 17.61 5.31
CA PRO A 9 -6.90 16.99 6.44
C PRO A 9 -7.14 17.76 7.73
N ASN A 10 -7.19 17.05 8.85
CA ASN A 10 -7.07 17.67 10.16
C ASN A 10 -5.69 18.34 10.26
N VAL A 11 -5.69 19.67 10.45
CA VAL A 11 -4.46 20.49 10.48
C VAL A 11 -3.53 20.04 11.60
N GLN A 12 -4.06 19.71 12.78
CA GLN A 12 -3.27 19.30 13.93
C GLN A 12 -2.55 17.97 13.68
N ASP A 13 -3.21 17.02 13.02
CA ASP A 13 -2.61 15.73 12.69
C ASP A 13 -1.47 15.90 11.68
N VAL A 14 -1.68 16.75 10.66
CA VAL A 14 -0.64 17.08 9.67
C VAL A 14 0.56 17.74 10.35
N GLU A 15 0.35 18.78 11.16
CA GLU A 15 1.44 19.48 11.84
C GLU A 15 2.23 18.56 12.79
N THR A 16 1.52 17.67 13.50
CA THR A 16 2.14 16.69 14.40
C THR A 16 3.01 15.71 13.62
N LEU A 17 2.50 15.15 12.53
CA LEU A 17 3.24 14.22 11.68
C LEU A 17 4.40 14.89 10.96
N GLU A 18 4.25 16.12 10.47
CA GLU A 18 5.34 16.90 9.87
C GLU A 18 6.50 17.07 10.85
N LYS A 19 6.19 17.42 12.10
CA LYS A 19 7.21 17.59 13.15
C LYS A 19 7.93 16.28 13.45
N GLN A 20 7.20 15.16 13.55
CA GLN A 20 7.81 13.84 13.76
C GLN A 20 8.71 13.44 12.57
N ILE A 21 8.25 13.69 11.34
CA ILE A 21 9.03 13.39 10.14
C ILE A 21 10.34 14.18 10.15
N LYS A 22 10.27 15.51 10.30
CA LYS A 22 11.43 16.42 10.31
C LYS A 22 12.47 16.04 11.36
N ASN A 23 12.02 15.68 12.55
CA ASN A 23 12.92 15.48 13.68
C ASN A 23 13.53 14.07 13.74
N GLU A 24 12.80 13.04 13.28
CA GLU A 24 13.16 11.65 13.60
C GLU A 24 13.25 10.72 12.39
N ARG A 25 12.66 11.09 11.25
CA ARG A 25 12.42 10.15 10.15
C ARG A 25 13.13 10.49 8.86
N VAL A 26 13.56 11.74 8.66
CA VAL A 26 14.36 12.17 7.49
C VAL A 26 15.79 12.52 7.87
N SER A 27 16.68 12.39 6.90
CA SER A 27 18.07 12.83 6.96
C SER A 27 18.51 13.36 5.58
N GLY A 28 19.74 13.87 5.49
CA GLY A 28 20.33 14.30 4.21
C GLY A 28 19.52 15.38 3.50
N GLY A 29 19.41 15.27 2.18
CA GLY A 29 18.76 16.28 1.34
C GLY A 29 17.24 16.36 1.52
N LEU A 30 16.61 15.32 2.07
CA LEU A 30 15.17 15.32 2.32
C LEU A 30 14.75 16.13 3.56
N VAL A 31 15.69 16.54 4.41
CA VAL A 31 15.40 17.43 5.56
C VAL A 31 14.82 18.76 5.10
N ASP A 32 15.31 19.27 3.97
CA ASP A 32 14.91 20.56 3.41
C ASP A 32 13.75 20.46 2.40
N ASP A 33 13.32 19.24 2.03
CA ASP A 33 12.18 19.02 1.14
C ASP A 33 10.85 19.14 1.89
N SER A 34 10.49 20.39 2.19
CA SER A 34 9.25 20.73 2.91
C SER A 34 7.98 20.19 2.22
N ASN A 35 7.95 20.10 0.89
CA ASN A 35 6.80 19.60 0.14
C ASN A 35 6.66 18.09 0.31
N PHE A 36 7.75 17.33 0.16
CA PHE A 36 7.74 15.89 0.38
C PHE A 36 7.31 15.54 1.82
N ILE A 37 7.88 16.24 2.81
CA ILE A 37 7.53 16.05 4.22
C ILE A 37 6.04 16.32 4.47
N LYS A 38 5.53 17.45 3.98
CA LYS A 38 4.12 17.82 4.11
C LYS A 38 3.18 16.83 3.43
N ASN A 39 3.56 16.32 2.26
CA ASN A 39 2.79 15.30 1.57
C ASN A 39 2.76 13.98 2.36
N CYS A 40 3.88 13.55 2.92
CA CYS A 40 3.93 12.36 3.78
C CYS A 40 3.04 12.53 5.02
N ALA A 41 3.10 13.70 5.67
CA ALA A 41 2.24 14.01 6.82
C ALA A 41 0.75 14.00 6.45
N LYS A 42 0.38 14.57 5.30
CA LYS A 42 -0.99 14.52 4.77
C LYS A 42 -1.46 13.10 4.47
N ILE A 43 -0.59 12.24 3.94
CA ILE A 43 -0.90 10.82 3.75
C ILE A 43 -1.21 10.15 5.09
N GLY A 44 -0.36 10.37 6.10
CA GLY A 44 -0.60 9.83 7.44
C GLY A 44 -1.90 10.36 8.05
N ALA A 45 -2.18 11.66 7.94
CA ALA A 45 -3.40 12.28 8.45
C ALA A 45 -4.66 11.75 7.74
N PHE A 46 -4.60 11.52 6.42
CA PHE A 46 -5.68 10.86 5.69
C PHE A 46 -5.98 9.47 6.24
N LEU A 47 -4.95 8.66 6.49
CA LEU A 47 -5.13 7.31 7.04
C LEU A 47 -5.58 7.30 8.52
N MET A 48 -5.53 8.44 9.20
CA MET A 48 -6.12 8.61 10.53
C MET A 48 -7.61 8.98 10.49
N ASP A 49 -8.12 9.47 9.35
CA ASP A 49 -9.53 9.79 9.16
C ASP A 49 -10.33 8.53 8.79
N GLU A 50 -10.92 7.89 9.80
CA GLU A 50 -11.68 6.64 9.63
C GLU A 50 -12.86 6.80 8.66
N GLU A 51 -13.55 7.94 8.68
CA GLU A 51 -14.72 8.15 7.81
C GLU A 51 -14.28 8.29 6.35
N ALA A 52 -13.23 9.07 6.10
CA ALA A 52 -12.67 9.21 4.76
C ALA A 52 -12.14 7.88 4.22
N VAL A 53 -11.42 7.11 5.04
CA VAL A 53 -10.94 5.78 4.68
C VAL A 53 -12.09 4.81 4.41
N LEU A 54 -13.11 4.78 5.28
CA LEU A 54 -14.27 3.90 5.11
C LEU A 54 -15.02 4.19 3.80
N LYS A 55 -15.20 5.45 3.43
CA LYS A 55 -15.80 5.82 2.14
C LYS A 55 -15.03 5.23 0.95
N GLN A 56 -13.70 5.33 0.98
CA GLN A 56 -12.87 4.76 -0.09
C GLN A 56 -12.91 3.22 -0.09
N LEU A 57 -12.97 2.58 1.08
CA LEU A 57 -13.13 1.12 1.21
C LEU A 57 -14.48 0.62 0.67
N ILE A 58 -15.57 1.34 0.93
CA ILE A 58 -16.90 1.01 0.41
C ILE A 58 -16.90 1.09 -1.12
N GLU A 59 -16.30 2.14 -1.68
CA GLU A 59 -16.17 2.28 -3.13
C GLU A 59 -15.30 1.15 -3.72
N LEU A 60 -14.23 0.75 -3.02
CA LEU A 60 -13.39 -0.36 -3.45
C LEU A 60 -14.15 -1.68 -3.44
N ASN A 61 -14.93 -1.93 -2.39
CA ASN A 61 -15.78 -3.10 -2.27
C ASN A 61 -16.77 -3.17 -3.43
N ARG A 62 -17.46 -2.06 -3.73
CA ARG A 62 -18.39 -1.96 -4.85
C ARG A 62 -17.71 -2.24 -6.20
N LYS A 63 -16.58 -1.59 -6.49
CA LYS A 63 -15.86 -1.77 -7.77
C LYS A 63 -15.33 -3.20 -7.94
N VAL A 64 -14.83 -3.82 -6.89
CA VAL A 64 -14.35 -5.22 -6.95
C VAL A 64 -15.53 -6.18 -7.19
N SER A 65 -16.67 -5.96 -6.55
CA SER A 65 -17.90 -6.72 -6.83
C SER A 65 -18.34 -6.60 -8.29
N GLU A 66 -18.27 -5.40 -8.86
CA GLU A 66 -18.59 -5.18 -10.27
C GLU A 66 -17.63 -5.92 -11.21
N GLU A 67 -16.34 -5.95 -10.89
CA GLU A 67 -15.35 -6.70 -11.68
C GLU A 67 -15.52 -8.22 -11.56
N LEU A 68 -15.95 -8.73 -10.40
CA LEU A 68 -16.35 -10.13 -10.24
C LEU A 68 -17.56 -10.47 -11.13
N ASN A 69 -18.60 -9.63 -11.08
CA ASN A 69 -19.82 -9.79 -11.89
C ASN A 69 -19.52 -9.75 -13.39
N LYS A 70 -18.71 -8.81 -13.86
CA LYS A 70 -18.28 -8.73 -15.28
C LYS A 70 -17.54 -9.98 -15.75
N LYS A 71 -16.88 -10.68 -14.83
CA LYS A 71 -16.15 -11.93 -15.11
C LYS A 71 -16.99 -13.18 -14.85
N ASN A 72 -18.26 -13.03 -14.46
CA ASN A 72 -19.14 -14.12 -14.03
C ASN A 72 -18.50 -15.00 -12.94
N LEU A 73 -17.82 -14.36 -11.97
CA LEU A 73 -17.17 -15.04 -10.85
C LEU A 73 -17.89 -14.74 -9.54
N ASN A 74 -18.10 -15.79 -8.74
CA ASN A 74 -18.52 -15.69 -7.35
C ASN A 74 -17.31 -15.54 -6.43
N ILE A 75 -17.52 -15.01 -5.21
CA ILE A 75 -16.47 -14.84 -4.20
C ILE A 75 -15.82 -16.19 -3.81
N SER A 76 -16.61 -17.27 -3.83
CA SER A 76 -16.16 -18.64 -3.56
C SER A 76 -15.23 -19.18 -4.65
N ASP A 77 -15.20 -18.59 -5.85
CA ASP A 77 -14.39 -19.10 -6.96
C ASP A 77 -12.88 -18.92 -6.73
N LYS A 78 -12.09 -19.88 -7.20
CA LYS A 78 -10.62 -19.84 -7.11
C LYS A 78 -10.02 -18.60 -7.78
N GLY A 79 -10.70 -18.06 -8.80
CA GLY A 79 -10.31 -16.85 -9.53
C GLY A 79 -10.61 -15.53 -8.81
N ALA A 80 -11.47 -15.52 -7.79
CA ALA A 80 -11.99 -14.28 -7.22
C ALA A 80 -10.89 -13.40 -6.57
N VAL A 81 -9.98 -14.00 -5.81
CA VAL A 81 -8.83 -13.28 -5.21
C VAL A 81 -7.91 -12.69 -6.29
N LYS A 82 -7.82 -13.34 -7.46
CA LYS A 82 -7.05 -12.81 -8.59
C LYS A 82 -7.70 -11.54 -9.16
N VAL A 83 -9.03 -11.41 -9.09
CA VAL A 83 -9.73 -10.19 -9.48
C VAL A 83 -9.33 -9.03 -8.57
N LEU A 84 -9.38 -9.20 -7.25
CA LEU A 84 -8.88 -8.19 -6.31
C LEU A 84 -7.43 -7.81 -6.60
N ARG A 85 -6.53 -8.80 -6.71
CA ARG A 85 -5.12 -8.54 -7.01
C ARG A 85 -4.95 -7.73 -8.29
N SER A 86 -5.58 -8.14 -9.38
CA SER A 86 -5.47 -7.45 -10.68
C SER A 86 -6.12 -6.07 -10.66
N PHE A 87 -7.17 -5.87 -9.85
CA PHE A 87 -7.77 -4.57 -9.62
C PHE A 87 -6.79 -3.61 -8.94
N LEU A 88 -6.18 -4.03 -7.82
CA LEU A 88 -5.18 -3.22 -7.12
C LEU A 88 -3.96 -2.91 -8.00
N GLU A 89 -3.44 -3.91 -8.73
CA GLU A 89 -2.33 -3.72 -9.68
C GLU A 89 -2.68 -2.68 -10.74
N LYS A 90 -3.90 -2.72 -11.28
CA LYS A 90 -4.36 -1.78 -12.31
C LYS A 90 -4.46 -0.35 -11.77
N GLU A 91 -5.13 -0.15 -10.64
CA GLU A 91 -5.34 1.17 -10.05
C GLU A 91 -4.01 1.86 -9.68
N LEU A 92 -3.06 1.09 -9.16
CA LEU A 92 -1.72 1.60 -8.83
C LEU A 92 -0.89 1.86 -10.09
N ALA A 93 -0.95 0.98 -11.10
CA ALA A 93 -0.26 1.21 -12.37
C ALA A 93 -0.74 2.48 -13.09
N GLU A 94 -2.06 2.73 -13.08
CA GLU A 94 -2.64 3.98 -13.61
C GLU A 94 -2.17 5.23 -12.83
N ALA A 95 -1.70 5.07 -11.60
CA ALA A 95 -1.10 6.13 -10.79
C ALA A 95 0.44 6.24 -10.92
N GLY A 96 1.05 5.49 -11.84
CA GLY A 96 2.48 5.57 -12.14
C GLY A 96 3.37 4.56 -11.38
N PHE A 97 2.77 3.60 -10.66
CA PHE A 97 3.51 2.50 -10.04
C PHE A 97 3.92 1.47 -11.09
N ALA A 98 4.97 0.70 -10.80
CA ALA A 98 5.36 -0.41 -11.66
C ALA A 98 4.31 -1.54 -11.62
N THR A 99 4.11 -2.21 -12.75
CA THR A 99 3.07 -3.23 -12.88
C THR A 99 3.44 -4.53 -12.16
N GLY A 100 2.54 -5.01 -11.32
CA GLY A 100 2.65 -6.32 -10.67
C GLY A 100 3.43 -6.31 -9.35
N PHE A 101 3.21 -7.34 -8.54
CA PHE A 101 3.88 -7.53 -7.25
C PHE A 101 5.20 -8.29 -7.39
N CYS A 102 6.28 -7.70 -6.90
CA CYS A 102 7.55 -8.36 -6.63
C CYS A 102 7.38 -9.53 -5.65
N GLN A 103 8.29 -10.50 -5.76
CA GLN A 103 8.40 -11.62 -4.83
C GLN A 103 9.85 -11.79 -4.38
N THR A 104 10.05 -12.24 -3.15
CA THR A 104 11.37 -12.68 -2.66
C THR A 104 11.63 -14.13 -3.07
N LYS A 105 12.88 -14.49 -3.32
CA LYS A 105 13.31 -15.89 -3.42
C LYS A 105 13.48 -16.49 -2.03
N GLY A 106 12.88 -17.65 -1.81
CA GLY A 106 13.01 -18.42 -0.58
C GLY A 106 12.16 -17.90 0.59
N SER A 107 12.45 -18.42 1.78
CA SER A 107 11.71 -18.18 3.03
C SER A 107 12.16 -16.94 3.81
N LYS A 108 13.21 -16.25 3.34
CA LYS A 108 13.75 -15.06 4.00
C LYS A 108 12.95 -13.82 3.61
N GLY A 109 12.54 -13.05 4.62
CA GLY A 109 11.92 -11.74 4.41
C GLY A 109 12.85 -10.75 3.70
N LEU A 110 12.31 -9.63 3.23
CA LEU A 110 13.05 -8.58 2.55
C LEU A 110 14.09 -7.94 3.46
N SER A 111 15.34 -7.85 2.98
CA SER A 111 16.33 -7.00 3.64
C SER A 111 15.94 -5.53 3.51
N ASN A 112 16.39 -4.66 4.42
CA ASN A 112 16.12 -3.22 4.33
C ASN A 112 16.59 -2.64 2.97
N LYS A 113 17.72 -3.12 2.43
CA LYS A 113 18.26 -2.66 1.14
C LYS A 113 17.38 -3.07 -0.04
N ASP A 114 16.83 -4.29 0.00
CA ASP A 114 15.92 -4.78 -1.03
C ASP A 114 14.58 -4.05 -0.97
N PHE A 115 14.07 -3.83 0.24
CA PHE A 115 12.85 -3.06 0.44
C PHE A 115 12.97 -1.63 -0.07
N GLN A 116 14.03 -0.90 0.30
CA GLN A 116 14.32 0.44 -0.22
C GLN A 116 14.42 0.46 -1.76
N TRP A 117 15.08 -0.56 -2.33
CA TRP A 117 15.18 -0.69 -3.78
C TRP A 117 13.83 -0.93 -4.45
N ILE A 118 12.98 -1.79 -3.89
CA ILE A 118 11.61 -2.04 -4.40
C ILE A 118 10.82 -0.74 -4.42
N LEU A 119 10.83 0.00 -3.30
CA LEU A 119 10.15 1.29 -3.20
C LEU A 119 10.67 2.29 -4.23
N SER A 120 12.00 2.47 -4.31
CA SER A 120 12.61 3.49 -5.18
C SER A 120 12.37 3.25 -6.67
N HIS A 121 12.07 2.01 -7.06
CA HIS A 121 11.69 1.65 -8.43
C HIS A 121 10.17 1.66 -8.66
N GLY A 122 9.37 1.96 -7.64
CA GLY A 122 7.92 2.01 -7.72
C GLY A 122 7.25 0.63 -7.78
N PHE A 123 7.96 -0.44 -7.43
CA PHE A 123 7.41 -1.79 -7.43
C PHE A 123 6.49 -2.02 -6.23
N LEU A 124 5.40 -2.74 -6.48
CA LEU A 124 4.56 -3.28 -5.43
C LEU A 124 5.17 -4.56 -4.86
N PHE A 125 4.83 -4.89 -3.62
CA PHE A 125 5.24 -6.12 -2.97
C PHE A 125 4.09 -6.66 -2.11
N LYS A 126 4.16 -7.94 -1.76
CA LYS A 126 3.19 -8.55 -0.84
C LYS A 126 3.65 -8.32 0.59
N ASP A 127 2.73 -8.01 1.49
CA ASP A 127 3.08 -7.73 2.89
C ASP A 127 3.79 -8.90 3.58
N SER A 128 3.45 -10.14 3.18
CA SER A 128 4.12 -11.36 3.63
C SER A 128 5.62 -11.39 3.34
N THR A 129 6.09 -10.64 2.33
CA THR A 129 7.52 -10.49 2.05
C THR A 129 8.23 -9.53 3.00
N LEU A 130 7.50 -8.62 3.67
CA LEU A 130 8.08 -7.70 4.65
C LEU A 130 8.14 -8.29 6.06
N ARG A 131 7.01 -8.75 6.60
CA ARG A 131 6.90 -9.14 8.02
C ARG A 131 6.06 -10.40 8.28
N GLY A 132 5.86 -11.24 7.25
CA GLY A 132 5.01 -12.42 7.36
C GLY A 132 3.52 -12.10 7.27
N LEU A 133 2.66 -13.04 7.65
CA LEU A 133 1.22 -12.99 7.38
C LEU A 133 0.39 -12.40 8.53
N THR A 134 0.87 -11.37 9.25
CA THR A 134 0.12 -10.83 10.40
C THR A 134 -1.13 -10.05 9.99
N HIS A 135 -1.06 -9.33 8.88
CA HIS A 135 -2.14 -8.46 8.37
C HIS A 135 -2.52 -8.76 6.91
N GLY A 136 -2.27 -9.98 6.43
CA GLY A 136 -2.58 -10.39 5.05
C GLY A 136 -1.44 -10.18 4.06
N GLU A 137 -1.76 -10.12 2.77
CA GLU A 137 -0.77 -9.95 1.69
C GLU A 137 -0.88 -8.63 0.91
N PHE A 138 -2.00 -7.92 1.06
CA PHE A 138 -2.37 -6.81 0.18
C PHE A 138 -2.73 -5.53 0.94
N THR A 139 -2.49 -5.46 2.24
CA THR A 139 -2.93 -4.34 3.08
C THR A 139 -2.17 -3.07 2.77
N HIS A 140 -0.87 -3.14 2.50
CA HIS A 140 -0.16 -1.96 2.00
C HIS A 140 -0.61 -1.54 0.60
N ALA A 141 -0.89 -2.51 -0.29
CA ALA A 141 -1.45 -2.19 -1.60
C ALA A 141 -2.83 -1.52 -1.49
N LEU A 142 -3.65 -1.94 -0.54
CA LEU A 142 -4.92 -1.29 -0.20
C LEU A 142 -4.69 0.14 0.26
N GLN A 143 -3.85 0.38 1.27
CA GLN A 143 -3.54 1.73 1.76
C GLN A 143 -3.15 2.67 0.60
N TRP A 144 -2.26 2.22 -0.30
CA TRP A 144 -1.84 3.02 -1.45
C TRP A 144 -2.94 3.25 -2.48
N VAL A 145 -3.84 2.29 -2.72
CA VAL A 145 -5.03 2.53 -3.57
C VAL A 145 -5.94 3.59 -2.97
N LEU A 146 -6.17 3.54 -1.65
CA LEU A 146 -6.99 4.54 -0.96
C LEU A 146 -6.37 5.94 -1.06
N ILE A 147 -5.05 6.06 -0.88
CA ILE A 147 -4.29 7.31 -1.06
C ILE A 147 -4.43 7.83 -2.50
N VAL A 148 -4.28 6.95 -3.50
CA VAL A 148 -4.43 7.28 -4.93
C VAL A 148 -5.82 7.84 -5.22
N TRP A 149 -6.87 7.19 -4.72
CA TRP A 149 -8.23 7.65 -4.95
C TRP A 149 -8.51 8.96 -4.24
N GLN A 150 -8.01 9.12 -3.02
CA GLN A 150 -8.13 10.38 -2.31
C GLN A 150 -7.46 11.54 -3.06
N GLN A 151 -6.28 11.29 -3.66
CA GLN A 151 -5.61 12.28 -4.48
C GLN A 151 -6.40 12.60 -5.75
N LYS A 152 -6.92 11.60 -6.46
CA LYS A 152 -7.77 11.81 -7.64
C LYS A 152 -9.03 12.63 -7.30
N ALA A 153 -9.58 12.43 -6.09
CA ALA A 153 -10.81 13.10 -5.66
C ALA A 153 -10.59 14.56 -5.22
N THR A 154 -9.51 14.86 -4.47
CA THR A 154 -9.36 16.17 -3.81
C THR A 154 -8.04 16.88 -4.07
N ARG A 155 -7.09 16.24 -4.74
CA ARG A 155 -5.74 16.78 -5.03
C ARG A 155 -5.03 17.26 -3.77
N PHE A 156 -5.19 16.52 -2.67
CA PHE A 156 -4.71 16.94 -1.35
C PHE A 156 -3.17 17.01 -1.25
N LEU A 157 -2.45 16.29 -2.12
CA LEU A 157 -0.99 16.31 -2.22
C LEU A 157 -0.53 17.28 -3.31
N LEU A 158 0.48 18.09 -2.97
CA LEU A 158 1.00 19.16 -3.82
C LEU A 158 2.51 19.00 -4.03
N GLY A 159 2.95 19.08 -5.28
CA GLY A 159 4.35 19.13 -5.68
C GLY A 159 4.91 20.56 -5.70
N ALA A 160 6.06 20.72 -6.34
CA ALA A 160 6.70 22.03 -6.51
C ALA A 160 5.77 23.02 -7.26
N ASN A 161 5.77 24.27 -6.81
CA ASN A 161 4.94 25.35 -7.35
C ASN A 161 3.43 25.04 -7.31
N GLU A 162 2.97 24.34 -6.26
CA GLU A 162 1.56 24.00 -6.03
C GLU A 162 0.90 23.17 -7.14
N LYS A 163 1.72 22.57 -8.02
CA LYS A 163 1.23 21.59 -8.98
C LYS A 163 0.80 20.33 -8.26
N GLU A 164 -0.10 19.57 -8.86
CA GLU A 164 -0.51 18.29 -8.30
C GLU A 164 0.70 17.35 -8.13
N ALA A 165 0.86 16.75 -6.95
CA ALA A 165 1.93 15.79 -6.72
C ALA A 165 1.63 14.47 -7.44
N ASN A 166 2.66 13.89 -8.06
CA ASN A 166 2.59 12.51 -8.53
C ASN A 166 2.84 11.56 -7.35
N ILE A 167 1.84 10.76 -7.00
CA ILE A 167 1.93 9.84 -5.86
C ILE A 167 3.03 8.81 -6.05
N SER A 168 3.26 8.34 -7.28
CA SER A 168 4.33 7.38 -7.53
C SER A 168 5.71 7.95 -7.22
N ASP A 169 5.91 9.26 -7.38
CA ASP A 169 7.17 9.91 -7.04
C ASP A 169 7.34 10.03 -5.52
N ILE A 170 6.26 10.32 -4.78
CA ILE A 170 6.27 10.27 -3.31
C ILE A 170 6.61 8.85 -2.83
N TYR A 171 5.95 7.83 -3.40
CA TYR A 171 6.22 6.43 -3.08
C TYR A 171 7.68 6.05 -3.32
N LYS A 172 8.24 6.42 -4.47
CA LYS A 172 9.64 6.14 -4.82
C LYS A 172 10.60 6.83 -3.87
N THR A 173 10.32 8.07 -3.47
CA THR A 173 11.17 8.81 -2.53
C THR A 173 11.21 8.15 -1.15
N LEU A 174 10.18 7.43 -0.72
CA LEU A 174 10.21 6.62 0.53
C LEU A 174 11.28 5.51 0.49
N GLY A 175 11.73 5.10 -0.69
CA GLY A 175 12.84 4.17 -0.87
C GLY A 175 14.23 4.80 -0.75
N SER A 176 14.32 6.13 -0.66
CA SER A 176 15.60 6.83 -0.49
C SER A 176 16.25 6.49 0.86
N PRO A 177 17.59 6.38 0.92
CA PRO A 177 18.31 6.31 2.20
C PRO A 177 17.96 7.48 3.14
N ASP A 178 17.73 8.67 2.56
CA ASP A 178 17.41 9.91 3.28
C ASP A 178 15.99 9.91 3.87
N ALA A 179 15.09 9.01 3.40
CA ALA A 179 13.74 8.85 3.95
C ALA A 179 13.72 7.97 5.22
N ARG A 180 14.89 7.83 5.83
CA ARG A 180 15.14 7.12 7.07
C ARG A 180 16.20 7.86 7.87
N ASN A 181 15.94 8.02 9.16
CA ASN A 181 16.96 8.38 10.15
C ASN A 181 16.94 7.33 11.27
N MET A 182 16.31 7.63 12.42
CA MET A 182 16.15 6.64 13.49
C MET A 182 15.12 5.56 13.13
N ARG A 183 14.05 5.98 12.43
CA ARG A 183 13.01 5.12 11.85
C ARG A 183 12.67 5.64 10.45
N SER A 184 12.02 4.83 9.61
CA SER A 184 11.63 5.28 8.27
C SER A 184 10.35 6.12 8.31
N ILE A 185 10.14 6.97 7.30
CA ILE A 185 8.85 7.64 7.08
C ILE A 185 7.76 6.59 6.78
N TRP A 186 8.10 5.54 6.00
CA TRP A 186 7.21 4.42 5.72
C TRP A 186 6.54 3.87 6.98
N SER A 187 7.32 3.60 8.02
CA SER A 187 6.82 3.04 9.27
C SER A 187 5.99 4.03 10.09
N LEU A 188 5.97 5.32 9.74
CA LEU A 188 5.13 6.32 10.40
C LEU A 188 3.77 6.46 9.70
N ILE A 189 3.76 6.37 8.36
CA ILE A 189 2.57 6.74 7.57
C ILE A 189 1.73 5.54 7.14
N VAL A 190 2.31 4.36 6.94
CA VAL A 190 1.59 3.17 6.42
C VAL A 190 1.93 1.86 7.12
N ASP A 191 2.95 1.84 7.99
CA ASP A 191 3.41 0.65 8.70
C ASP A 191 3.75 0.97 10.17
N GLU A 192 2.89 1.78 10.79
CA GLU A 192 3.02 2.11 12.21
C GLU A 192 2.39 0.98 13.04
N ALA A 193 3.02 0.63 14.16
CA ALA A 193 2.55 -0.45 15.00
C ALA A 193 1.14 -0.17 15.54
N GLN A 194 0.35 -1.21 15.75
CA GLN A 194 -1.04 -1.10 16.16
C GLN A 194 -1.19 -0.33 17.47
N ASP A 195 -1.85 0.82 17.38
CA ASP A 195 -2.29 1.69 18.48
C ASP A 195 -3.63 2.32 18.03
N GLU A 196 -4.57 2.50 18.96
CA GLU A 196 -5.90 3.03 18.62
C GLU A 196 -5.85 4.42 17.98
N SER A 197 -4.81 5.22 18.26
CA SER A 197 -4.59 6.55 17.67
C SER A 197 -4.01 6.51 16.25
N VAL A 198 -3.50 5.36 15.82
CA VAL A 198 -2.78 5.19 14.56
C VAL A 198 -3.71 4.82 13.40
N LYS A 199 -4.84 4.15 13.70
CA LYS A 199 -5.91 3.81 12.74
C LYS A 199 -5.35 3.12 11.50
N SER A 200 -5.73 3.55 10.29
CA SER A 200 -5.35 2.90 9.02
C SER A 200 -3.88 3.10 8.64
N ARG A 201 -3.08 3.85 9.42
CA ARG A 201 -1.61 3.85 9.30
C ARG A 201 -1.00 2.53 9.82
N SER A 202 -1.74 1.77 10.63
CA SER A 202 -1.40 0.41 11.01
C SER A 202 -2.08 -0.57 10.05
N PRO A 203 -1.33 -1.44 9.36
CA PRO A 203 -1.92 -2.44 8.49
C PRO A 203 -2.71 -3.49 9.28
N GLU A 204 -2.28 -3.86 10.49
CA GLU A 204 -3.05 -4.73 11.39
C GLU A 204 -4.41 -4.12 11.72
N TRP A 205 -4.43 -2.84 12.13
CA TRP A 205 -5.68 -2.15 12.45
C TRP A 205 -6.59 -2.05 11.22
N LEU A 206 -6.06 -1.71 10.05
CA LEU A 206 -6.87 -1.62 8.82
C LEU A 206 -7.46 -2.99 8.44
N SER A 207 -6.68 -4.06 8.56
CA SER A 207 -7.17 -5.42 8.35
C SER A 207 -8.33 -5.73 9.31
N ASP A 208 -8.16 -5.46 10.61
CA ASP A 208 -9.21 -5.67 11.62
C ASP A 208 -10.45 -4.79 11.36
N TYR A 209 -10.24 -3.56 10.93
CA TYR A 209 -11.30 -2.60 10.64
C TYR A 209 -12.19 -3.07 9.48
N ILE A 210 -11.59 -3.65 8.43
CA ILE A 210 -12.34 -4.27 7.33
C ILE A 210 -13.21 -5.43 7.83
N HIS A 211 -12.68 -6.27 8.74
CA HIS A 211 -13.44 -7.38 9.33
C HIS A 211 -14.62 -6.89 10.20
N LYS A 212 -14.41 -5.84 11.00
CA LYS A 212 -15.45 -5.25 11.86
C LYS A 212 -16.57 -4.60 11.06
N ASN A 213 -16.29 -4.05 9.88
CA ASN A 213 -17.26 -3.39 9.01
C ASN A 213 -17.82 -4.32 7.91
N LYS A 214 -17.94 -5.62 8.21
CA LYS A 214 -18.42 -6.67 7.29
C LYS A 214 -19.65 -6.28 6.48
N GLU A 215 -20.65 -5.65 7.10
CA GLU A 215 -21.93 -5.34 6.41
C GLU A 215 -21.74 -4.42 5.20
N SER A 216 -20.78 -3.49 5.28
CA SER A 216 -20.47 -2.56 4.18
C SER A 216 -19.32 -3.05 3.29
N LEU A 217 -18.49 -3.97 3.79
CA LEU A 217 -17.23 -4.41 3.16
C LEU A 217 -17.18 -5.92 2.90
N GLU A 218 -18.34 -6.56 2.74
CA GLU A 218 -18.46 -8.02 2.70
C GLU A 218 -17.55 -8.68 1.64
N VAL A 219 -17.49 -8.13 0.43
CA VAL A 219 -16.71 -8.71 -0.67
C VAL A 219 -15.22 -8.59 -0.39
N LEU A 220 -14.75 -7.41 0.04
CA LEU A 220 -13.34 -7.24 0.40
C LEU A 220 -12.95 -8.14 1.57
N GLN A 221 -13.77 -8.18 2.62
CA GLN A 221 -13.53 -8.99 3.80
C GLN A 221 -13.35 -10.46 3.41
N GLN A 222 -14.29 -11.04 2.66
CA GLN A 222 -14.23 -12.45 2.26
C GLN A 222 -13.02 -12.76 1.37
N LEU A 223 -12.68 -11.87 0.42
CA LEU A 223 -11.53 -12.07 -0.46
C LEU A 223 -10.20 -12.01 0.29
N LEU A 224 -10.05 -11.07 1.21
CA LEU A 224 -8.86 -10.92 2.04
C LEU A 224 -8.72 -12.10 3.01
N GLU A 225 -9.79 -12.50 3.68
CA GLU A 225 -9.80 -13.66 4.58
C GLU A 225 -9.44 -14.95 3.83
N LYS A 226 -10.00 -15.15 2.63
CA LYS A 226 -9.67 -16.28 1.77
C LYS A 226 -8.19 -16.30 1.40
N ARG A 227 -7.60 -15.13 1.10
CA ARG A 227 -6.17 -15.07 0.79
C ARG A 227 -5.31 -15.31 2.02
N PHE A 228 -5.71 -14.75 3.17
CA PHE A 228 -5.02 -14.91 4.44
C PHE A 228 -4.94 -16.39 4.84
N LYS A 229 -6.07 -17.11 4.87
CA LYS A 229 -6.14 -18.55 5.17
C LYS A 229 -5.25 -19.37 4.23
N LYS A 230 -5.31 -19.08 2.93
CA LYS A 230 -4.44 -19.73 1.96
C LYS A 230 -2.96 -19.44 2.21
N GLY A 231 -2.61 -18.23 2.65
CA GLY A 231 -1.25 -17.89 3.06
C GLY A 231 -0.78 -18.72 4.25
N GLN A 232 -1.65 -18.91 5.25
CA GLN A 232 -1.34 -19.76 6.42
C GLN A 232 -1.12 -21.22 6.03
N GLU A 233 -1.93 -21.76 5.12
CA GLU A 233 -1.77 -23.11 4.55
C GLU A 233 -0.47 -23.25 3.73
N GLU A 234 -0.10 -22.20 2.98
CA GLU A 234 1.12 -22.18 2.16
C GLU A 234 2.39 -21.93 3.00
N GLY A 235 2.29 -21.43 4.23
CA GLY A 235 3.41 -21.01 5.08
C GLY A 235 4.18 -19.77 4.58
N ILE A 236 5.04 -19.19 5.43
CA ILE A 236 5.86 -17.99 5.11
C ILE A 236 6.95 -18.30 4.06
N GLY A 237 7.17 -19.58 3.70
CA GLY A 237 8.37 -20.02 2.99
C GLY A 237 8.21 -20.97 1.80
N HIS A 238 7.05 -21.10 1.16
CA HIS A 238 6.91 -22.02 0.02
C HIS A 238 7.41 -21.47 -1.32
N LEU A 239 8.70 -21.10 -1.36
CA LEU A 239 9.53 -21.15 -2.57
C LEU A 239 10.77 -22.04 -2.39
N GLU A 240 10.97 -22.67 -1.23
CA GLU A 240 11.88 -23.82 -1.13
C GLU A 240 11.22 -25.02 -1.84
N GLY A 241 11.34 -25.08 -3.16
CA GLY A 241 10.89 -26.20 -3.99
C GLY A 241 9.75 -25.92 -4.98
N LYS A 242 9.15 -24.72 -4.97
CA LYS A 242 8.32 -24.31 -6.13
C LYS A 242 9.26 -23.83 -7.22
N GLU A 243 9.27 -24.52 -8.37
CA GLU A 243 9.94 -24.02 -9.56
C GLU A 243 9.61 -22.54 -9.75
N LEU A 244 10.66 -21.75 -9.96
CA LEU A 244 10.52 -20.36 -10.27
C LEU A 244 9.52 -20.25 -11.43
N ARG A 245 8.44 -19.48 -11.26
CA ARG A 245 7.50 -19.19 -12.36
C ARG A 245 8.17 -18.26 -13.37
N THR A 246 9.12 -18.80 -14.13
CA THR A 246 9.88 -18.12 -15.18
C THR A 246 8.97 -17.60 -16.29
N ASP A 247 7.73 -18.11 -16.39
CA ASP A 247 6.68 -17.59 -17.27
C ASP A 247 6.21 -16.18 -16.87
N ARG A 248 6.36 -15.79 -15.60
CA ARG A 248 5.80 -14.53 -15.06
C ARG A 248 6.81 -13.62 -14.39
N TYR A 249 7.91 -14.19 -13.92
CA TYR A 249 8.90 -13.50 -13.13
C TYR A 249 10.28 -13.70 -13.72
N GLU A 250 11.11 -12.68 -13.58
CA GLU A 250 12.54 -12.76 -13.87
C GLU A 250 13.34 -12.34 -12.63
N VAL A 251 14.57 -12.85 -12.57
CA VAL A 251 15.51 -12.53 -11.50
C VAL A 251 16.09 -11.16 -11.79
N ASN A 252 15.99 -10.24 -10.84
CA ASN A 252 16.67 -8.96 -10.99
C ASN A 252 18.19 -9.16 -10.90
N GLN A 253 18.93 -8.56 -11.83
CA GLN A 253 20.39 -8.73 -11.92
C GLN A 253 21.14 -8.07 -10.75
N GLU A 254 20.66 -6.92 -10.28
CA GLU A 254 21.27 -6.16 -9.17
C GLU A 254 20.85 -6.71 -7.80
N ARG A 255 19.66 -7.31 -7.73
CA ARG A 255 19.04 -7.89 -6.54
C ARG A 255 18.65 -9.35 -6.82
N PRO A 256 19.59 -10.31 -6.77
CA PRO A 256 19.33 -11.70 -7.16
C PRO A 256 18.25 -12.43 -6.33
N ASN A 257 17.92 -11.90 -5.15
CA ASN A 257 16.87 -12.41 -4.26
C ASN A 257 15.48 -11.86 -4.61
N ILE A 258 15.38 -10.90 -5.53
CA ILE A 258 14.13 -10.26 -5.93
C ILE A 258 13.70 -10.75 -7.30
N LEU A 259 12.44 -11.17 -7.37
CA LEU A 259 11.74 -11.54 -8.57
C LEU A 259 10.85 -10.39 -8.98
N VAL A 260 11.15 -9.81 -10.14
CA VAL A 260 10.35 -8.75 -10.73
C VAL A 260 9.36 -9.36 -11.73
N PRO A 261 8.12 -8.84 -11.80
CA PRO A 261 7.19 -9.24 -12.85
C PRO A 261 7.79 -8.96 -14.22
N LYS A 262 7.67 -9.90 -15.15
CA LYS A 262 8.03 -9.64 -16.55
C LYS A 262 7.11 -8.56 -17.11
N SER A 263 7.69 -7.58 -17.79
CA SER A 263 6.92 -6.62 -18.59
C SER A 263 6.11 -7.37 -19.63
N LYS A 264 4.81 -7.09 -19.71
CA LYS A 264 3.92 -7.69 -20.71
C LYS A 264 4.06 -7.01 -22.06
#